data_AF-A0A7Y0AKR8-F1
#
_entry.id   AF-A0A7Y0AKR8-F1
#
_cell.length_a   1.000
_cell.length_b   1.000
_cell.length_c   1.000
_cell.angle_alpha   90.00
_cell.angle_beta   90.00
_cell.angle_gamma   90.00
#
_symmetry.space_group_name_H-M   'P 1'
#
loop_
_entity.id
_entity.type
_entity.pdbx_description
1 polymer ?
#
loop_
_entity_poly.entity_id
_entity_poly.type
_entity_poly.pdbx_seq_one_letter_code
_entity_poly.pdbx_strand_id
1 'polypeptide(L)' 'MEKIKAIKPGPKPNKPDGTPDRRRRVTPEVKPKHPDLKPHKHKPGDSK' A
#
# COMPACT_ATOMS: atom_id res chain seq x y z
N MET A 1 27.52 7.15 11.81
CA MET A 1 26.26 7.27 11.04
C MET A 1 25.13 6.81 11.94
N GLU A 2 24.34 7.73 12.47
CA GLU A 2 23.20 7.34 13.31
C GLU A 2 22.06 6.80 12.43
N LYS A 3 21.60 5.59 12.73
CA LYS A 3 20.47 4.94 12.06
C LYS A 3 19.20 5.72 12.43
N ILE A 4 18.58 6.40 11.47
CA ILE A 4 17.25 7.00 11.63
C ILE A 4 16.29 5.88 12.08
N LYS A 5 15.85 5.93 13.33
CA LYS A 5 14.80 5.02 13.83
C LYS A 5 13.50 5.39 13.13
N ALA A 6 13.06 4.57 12.17
CA ALA A 6 11.80 4.78 11.48
C ALA A 6 10.67 4.82 12.52
N ILE A 7 9.97 5.95 12.63
CA ILE A 7 8.76 6.07 13.45
C ILE A 7 7.77 5.05 12.90
N LYS A 8 7.31 4.13 13.76
CA LYS A 8 6.29 3.17 13.35
C LYS A 8 5.04 3.96 12.94
N PRO A 9 4.48 3.72 11.74
CA PRO A 9 3.27 4.40 11.32
C PRO A 9 2.16 4.15 12.35
N GLY A 10 1.46 5.21 12.74
CA GLY A 10 0.36 5.12 13.69
C GLY A 10 -0.79 4.23 13.17
N PRO A 11 -1.78 3.93 14.03
CA PRO A 11 -2.93 3.12 13.67
C PRO A 11 -3.62 3.65 12.40
N LYS A 12 -4.10 2.75 11.54
CA LYS A 12 -4.89 3.18 10.37
C LYS A 12 -6.13 3.94 10.88
N PRO A 13 -6.41 5.16 10.38
CA PRO A 13 -7.64 5.85 10.66
C PRO A 13 -8.86 4.99 10.34
N ASN A 14 -9.87 5.09 11.19
CA ASN A 14 -11.19 4.55 10.91
C ASN A 14 -12.00 5.57 10.11
N LYS A 15 -13.02 5.06 9.43
CA LYS A 15 -14.09 5.86 8.86
C LYS A 15 -15.01 6.40 9.98
N PRO A 16 -15.92 7.35 9.69
CA PRO A 16 -16.91 7.82 10.66
C PRO A 16 -17.78 6.71 11.25
N ASP A 17 -18.01 5.61 10.53
CA ASP A 17 -18.71 4.41 10.99
C ASP A 17 -17.86 3.47 11.87
N GLY A 18 -16.62 3.84 12.20
CA GLY A 18 -15.72 3.07 13.05
C GLY A 18 -15.01 1.90 12.36
N THR A 19 -15.38 1.57 11.11
CA THR A 19 -14.67 0.53 10.36
C THR A 19 -13.30 1.03 9.86
N PRO A 20 -12.30 0.13 9.71
CA PRO A 20 -11.01 0.53 9.17
C PRO A 20 -11.13 1.13 7.77
N ASP A 21 -10.50 2.27 7.53
CA ASP A 21 -10.51 2.88 6.20
C ASP A 21 -9.64 2.07 5.23
N ARG A 22 -10.30 1.20 4.45
CA ARG A 22 -9.69 0.34 3.43
C ARG A 22 -9.14 1.09 2.22
N ARG A 23 -9.37 2.41 2.11
CA ARG A 23 -8.74 3.25 1.07
C ARG A 23 -7.24 3.44 1.30
N ARG A 24 -6.71 3.06 2.48
CA ARG A 24 -5.28 3.23 2.82
C ARG A 24 -4.38 2.08 2.35
N ARG A 25 -3.10 2.44 2.16
CA ARG A 25 -1.99 1.60 1.70
C ARG A 25 -1.92 0.24 2.42
N VAL A 26 -1.63 -0.81 1.65
CA VAL A 26 -1.28 -2.13 2.16
C VAL A 26 -0.01 -2.01 3.00
N THR A 27 -0.06 -2.46 4.26
CA THR A 27 1.10 -2.48 5.16
C THR A 27 1.99 -3.69 4.85
N PRO A 28 3.31 -3.64 5.13
CA PRO A 28 4.22 -4.75 4.83
C PRO A 28 3.78 -6.10 5.42
N GLU A 29 3.20 -6.10 6.62
CA GLU A 29 2.71 -7.30 7.31
C GLU A 29 1.55 -8.00 6.59
N VAL A 30 0.63 -7.23 5.97
CA VAL A 30 -0.51 -7.79 5.24
C VAL A 30 -0.24 -7.94 3.75
N LYS A 31 0.87 -7.39 3.24
CA LYS A 31 1.27 -7.46 1.82
C LYS A 31 1.24 -8.89 1.25
N PRO A 32 1.67 -9.96 1.96
CA PRO A 32 1.61 -11.32 1.44
C PRO A 32 0.19 -11.82 1.09
N LYS A 33 -0.85 -11.26 1.73
CA LYS A 33 -2.25 -11.59 1.45
C LYS A 33 -2.82 -10.86 0.22
N HIS A 34 -2.09 -9.88 -0.30
CA HIS A 34 -2.50 -9.02 -1.40
C HIS A 34 -1.47 -9.17 -2.54
N PRO A 35 -1.64 -10.16 -3.43
CA PRO A 35 -0.69 -10.39 -4.52
C PRO A 35 -0.63 -9.17 -5.44
N ASP A 36 0.57 -8.89 -5.96
CA ASP A 36 0.77 -7.84 -6.94
C ASP A 36 -0.01 -8.17 -8.22
N LEU A 37 -0.57 -7.14 -8.86
CA LEU A 37 -1.23 -7.29 -10.15
C LEU A 37 -0.21 -7.71 -11.21
N LYS A 38 -0.64 -8.52 -12.18
CA LYS A 38 0.20 -8.87 -13.33
C LYS A 38 0.66 -7.58 -14.02
N PRO A 39 1.93 -7.50 -14.44
CA PRO A 39 2.42 -6.36 -15.20
C PRO A 39 1.53 -6.13 -16.42
N HIS A 40 1.08 -4.90 -16.61
CA HIS A 40 0.34 -4.53 -17.81
C HIS A 40 1.29 -4.62 -19.01
N LYS A 41 0.91 -5.37 -20.05
CA LYS A 41 1.63 -5.42 -21.32
C LYS A 41 0.97 -4.41 -22.28
N HIS A 42 1.64 -3.28 -22.52
CA HIS A 42 1.19 -2.30 -23.51
C HIS A 42 1.24 -2.90 -24.92
N LYS A 43 0.27 -2.58 -25.78
CA LYS A 43 0.38 -2.92 -27.20
C LYS A 43 1.42 -2.00 -27.86
N PRO A 44 2.05 -2.42 -28.98
CA PRO A 44 2.92 -1.55 -29.74
C PRO A 44 2.19 -0.24 -30.11
N GLY A 45 2.74 0.90 -29.70
CA GLY A 45 2.16 2.23 -29.94
C GLY A 45 1.30 2.82 -28.81
N ASP A 46 0.96 2.04 -27.77
CA ASP A 46 0.18 2.54 -26.62
C ASP A 46 1.03 3.33 -25.61
N SER A 47 2.35 3.09 -25.59
CA SER A 47 3.30 3.82 -24.74
C SER A 47 3.85 5.01 -25.51
N LYS A 48 3.08 6.09 -25.61
CA LYS A 48 3.56 7.39 -26.08
C LYS A 48 3.43 8.42 -24.99
#